data_AF-A0A8J7XGE3-F1
#
_entry.id   AF-A0A8J7XGE3-F1
#
_cell.length_a   1.000
_cell.length_b   1.000
_cell.length_c   1.000
_cell.angle_alpha   90.00
_cell.angle_beta   90.00
_cell.angle_gamma   90.00
#
_symmetry.space_group_name_H-M   'P 1'
#
loop_
_entity.id
_entity.type
_entity.pdbx_description
1 polymer ?
#
loop_
_entity_poly.entity_id
_entity_poly.type
_entity_poly.pdbx_seq_one_letter_code
_entity_poly.pdbx_strand_id
1 'polypeptide(L)'
;MPDWLTYVLSAWVLCEVAFLLGVRDARRYIGAAALGAVLPDIVKGFFLLKTLTGLDLIAFSVPFATPVGALLVVGLVSLFFEKDEIRRVASYTMAGAIAHLVWDLTLHPYGGGTLVLFPLSFQQYSLGLIWSDSILPLLLIGLPALLLAVRRVLVEGSPFSVSRTRRGL
;
A
#
# COMPACT_ATOMS: atom_id res chain seq x y z
N MET A 1 -5.32 11.73 -6.70
CA MET A 1 -4.33 10.74 -6.23
C MET A 1 -4.99 9.39 -6.41
N PRO A 2 -4.24 8.32 -6.67
CA PRO A 2 -4.77 6.98 -6.65
C PRO A 2 -5.59 6.79 -5.37
N ASP A 3 -6.75 6.16 -5.51
CA ASP A 3 -7.59 5.88 -4.37
C ASP A 3 -6.95 4.80 -3.48
N TRP A 4 -7.43 4.67 -2.24
CA TRP A 4 -7.00 3.61 -1.33
C TRP A 4 -7.14 2.22 -1.95
N LEU A 5 -8.12 2.03 -2.83
CA LEU A 5 -8.31 0.78 -3.55
C LEU A 5 -7.10 0.48 -4.45
N THR A 6 -6.60 1.44 -5.21
CA THR A 6 -5.42 1.28 -6.07
C THR A 6 -4.21 0.86 -5.26
N TYR A 7 -3.95 1.49 -4.12
CA TYR A 7 -2.81 1.15 -3.26
C TYR A 7 -2.96 -0.26 -2.65
N VAL A 8 -4.15 -0.61 -2.15
CA VAL A 8 -4.42 -1.94 -1.57
C VAL A 8 -4.34 -3.03 -2.64
N LEU A 9 -4.89 -2.81 -3.83
CA LEU A 9 -4.75 -3.73 -4.96
C LEU A 9 -3.29 -3.88 -5.38
N SER A 10 -2.50 -2.81 -5.34
CA SER A 10 -1.08 -2.87 -5.65
C SER A 10 -0.32 -3.76 -4.68
N ALA A 11 -0.57 -3.60 -3.38
CA ALA A 11 0.00 -4.46 -2.35
C ALA A 11 -0.42 -5.94 -2.54
N TRP A 12 -1.69 -6.18 -2.85
CA TRP A 12 -2.20 -7.52 -3.10
C TRP A 12 -1.55 -8.17 -4.33
N VAL A 13 -1.49 -7.45 -5.46
CA VAL A 13 -0.85 -7.92 -6.70
C VAL A 13 0.62 -8.22 -6.44
N LEU A 14 1.34 -7.35 -5.72
CA LEU A 14 2.75 -7.58 -5.36
C LEU A 14 2.94 -8.88 -4.59
N CYS A 15 2.09 -9.16 -3.60
CA CYS A 15 2.17 -10.39 -2.81
C CYS A 15 1.81 -11.62 -3.63
N GLU A 16 0.82 -11.53 -4.52
CA GLU A 16 0.45 -12.65 -5.39
C GLU A 16 1.53 -12.94 -6.43
N VAL A 17 2.12 -11.92 -7.04
CA VAL A 17 3.25 -12.10 -7.95
C VAL A 17 4.44 -12.71 -7.20
N ALA A 18 4.76 -12.23 -6.00
CA ALA A 18 5.82 -12.82 -5.17
C ALA A 18 5.56 -14.30 -4.86
N PHE A 19 4.30 -14.66 -4.56
CA PHE A 19 3.91 -16.06 -4.36
C PHE A 19 4.14 -16.91 -5.62
N LEU A 20 3.75 -16.41 -6.79
CA LEU A 20 3.97 -17.10 -8.07
C LEU A 20 5.45 -17.26 -8.42
N LEU A 21 6.29 -16.32 -7.97
CA LEU A 21 7.75 -16.38 -8.11
C LEU A 21 8.43 -17.28 -7.07
N GLY A 22 7.67 -17.94 -6.20
CA GLY A 22 8.18 -18.94 -5.25
C GLY A 22 8.28 -18.47 -3.79
N VAL A 23 7.88 -17.24 -3.48
CA VAL A 23 7.84 -16.73 -2.10
C VAL A 23 6.55 -17.21 -1.42
N ARG A 24 6.58 -18.45 -0.93
CA ARG A 24 5.38 -19.19 -0.48
C ARG A 24 4.60 -18.52 0.65
N ASP A 25 5.26 -17.73 1.49
CA ASP A 25 4.66 -17.05 2.63
C ASP A 25 4.06 -15.68 2.29
N ALA A 26 4.28 -15.15 1.07
CA ALA A 26 3.83 -13.80 0.68
C ALA A 26 2.34 -13.55 0.90
N ARG A 27 1.50 -14.57 0.64
CA ARG A 27 0.05 -14.49 0.86
C ARG A 27 -0.35 -14.28 2.31
N ARG A 28 0.45 -14.80 3.26
CA ARG A 28 0.19 -14.64 4.70
C ARG A 28 0.32 -13.18 5.13
N TYR A 29 1.14 -12.39 4.42
CA TYR A 29 1.47 -11.01 4.77
C TYR A 29 0.79 -9.97 3.87
N ILE A 30 -0.21 -10.36 3.07
CA ILE A 30 -1.02 -9.42 2.27
C ILE A 30 -1.57 -8.27 3.13
N GLY A 31 -2.06 -8.59 4.34
CA GLY A 31 -2.57 -7.56 5.26
C GLY A 31 -1.50 -6.56 5.70
N ALA A 32 -0.28 -7.05 5.97
CA ALA A 32 0.85 -6.19 6.33
C ALA A 32 1.27 -5.29 5.16
N ALA A 33 1.27 -5.82 3.94
CA ALA A 33 1.53 -5.04 2.73
C ALA A 33 0.44 -4.01 2.44
N ALA A 34 -0.84 -4.38 2.57
CA ALA A 34 -1.96 -3.47 2.39
C ALA A 34 -1.93 -2.32 3.42
N LEU A 35 -1.62 -2.63 4.69
CA LEU A 35 -1.40 -1.62 5.72
C LEU A 35 -0.31 -0.64 5.29
N GLY A 36 0.84 -1.17 4.86
CA GLY A 36 1.96 -0.38 4.36
C GLY A 36 1.59 0.55 3.21
N ALA A 37 0.76 0.09 2.28
CA ALA A 37 0.33 0.87 1.13
C ALA A 37 -0.65 2.00 1.50
N VAL A 38 -1.25 1.98 2.68
CA VAL A 38 -2.15 3.04 3.18
C VAL A 38 -1.45 3.97 4.16
N LEU A 39 -0.38 3.52 4.83
CA LEU A 39 0.35 4.29 5.85
C LEU A 39 0.76 5.71 5.41
N PRO A 40 1.38 5.93 4.22
CA PRO A 40 1.77 7.27 3.80
C PRO A 40 0.58 8.22 3.67
N ASP A 41 -0.61 7.68 3.40
CA ASP A 41 -1.84 8.43 3.22
C ASP A 41 -2.49 8.87 4.54
N ILE A 42 -1.99 8.41 5.70
CA ILE A 42 -2.44 8.88 7.03
C ILE A 42 -2.23 10.39 7.19
N VAL A 43 -1.30 11.00 6.42
CA VAL A 43 -1.14 12.45 6.33
C VAL A 43 -2.46 13.18 6.00
N LYS A 44 -3.39 12.52 5.29
CA LYS A 44 -4.74 13.05 5.01
C LYS A 44 -5.55 13.30 6.27
N GLY A 45 -5.32 12.54 7.34
CA GLY A 45 -5.94 12.76 8.64
C GLY A 45 -5.55 14.10 9.28
N PHE A 46 -4.35 14.63 8.99
CA PHE A 46 -3.93 15.94 9.50
C PHE A 46 -4.67 17.10 8.82
N PHE A 47 -5.08 16.93 7.56
CA PHE A 47 -5.97 17.91 6.91
C PHE A 47 -7.35 17.93 7.58
N LEU A 48 -7.88 16.77 7.95
CA LEU A 48 -9.13 16.68 8.69
C LEU A 48 -8.99 17.33 10.08
N LEU A 49 -7.89 17.07 10.79
CA LEU A 49 -7.60 17.68 12.09
C LEU A 49 -7.55 19.21 12.00
N LYS A 50 -6.84 19.76 11.00
CA LYS A 50 -6.82 21.21 10.74
C LYS A 50 -8.23 21.76 10.51
N THR A 51 -9.05 21.04 9.74
CA THR A 51 -10.41 21.48 9.41
C THR A 51 -11.33 21.47 10.64
N LEU A 52 -11.20 20.47 11.52
CA LEU A 52 -12.08 20.31 12.69
C LEU A 52 -11.64 21.12 13.91
N THR A 53 -10.33 21.30 14.11
CA THR A 53 -9.77 21.89 15.34
C THR A 53 -9.06 23.23 15.11
N GLY A 54 -8.81 23.60 13.85
CA GLY A 54 -8.00 24.77 13.50
C GLY A 54 -6.49 24.59 13.69
N LEU A 55 -6.03 23.45 14.22
CA LEU A 55 -4.61 23.17 14.45
C LEU A 55 -3.90 22.79 13.14
N ASP A 56 -2.97 23.63 12.69
CA ASP A 56 -2.19 23.36 11.48
C ASP A 56 -0.93 22.52 11.77
N LEU A 57 -1.09 21.20 11.63
CA LEU A 57 0.01 20.23 11.78
C LEU A 57 0.41 19.60 10.43
N ILE A 58 0.02 20.21 9.30
CA ILE A 58 0.29 19.63 7.97
C ILE A 58 1.79 19.47 7.74
N ALA A 59 2.59 20.47 8.08
CA ALA A 59 4.05 20.42 7.92
C ALA A 59 4.71 19.28 8.71
N PHE A 60 4.15 18.93 9.88
CA PHE A 60 4.62 17.80 10.69
C PHE A 60 4.32 16.44 10.04
N SER A 61 3.27 16.39 9.22
CA SER A 61 2.84 15.14 8.56
C SER A 61 3.65 14.81 7.30
N VAL A 62 4.22 15.82 6.63
CA VAL A 62 4.95 15.68 5.36
C VAL A 62 6.06 14.61 5.41
N PRO A 63 6.92 14.54 6.44
CA PRO A 63 7.96 13.52 6.51
C PRO A 63 7.43 12.08 6.47
N PHE A 64 6.21 11.80 6.95
CA PHE A 64 5.64 10.44 6.96
C PHE A 64 5.36 9.88 5.56
N ALA A 65 5.19 10.75 4.56
CA ALA A 65 5.03 10.39 3.16
C ALA A 65 6.36 10.39 2.37
N THR A 66 7.50 10.27 3.05
CA THR A 66 8.84 10.16 2.44
C THR A 66 9.40 8.75 2.62
N PRO A 67 10.38 8.30 1.82
CA PRO A 67 10.98 6.97 1.99
C PRO A 67 11.55 6.74 3.40
N VAL A 68 12.22 7.75 3.97
CA VAL A 68 12.78 7.66 5.33
C VAL A 68 11.68 7.65 6.39
N GLY A 69 10.66 8.50 6.26
CA GLY A 69 9.54 8.49 7.19
C GLY A 69 8.73 7.20 7.14
N ALA A 70 8.46 6.69 5.93
CA ALA A 70 7.81 5.40 5.73
C ALA A 70 8.59 4.27 6.41
N LEU A 71 9.92 4.24 6.25
CA LEU A 71 10.78 3.27 6.93
C LEU A 71 10.65 3.33 8.47
N LEU A 72 10.64 4.55 9.03
CA LEU A 72 10.49 4.74 10.48
C LEU A 72 9.11 4.27 10.97
N VAL A 73 8.04 4.64 10.27
CA VAL A 73 6.67 4.23 10.62
C VAL A 73 6.52 2.71 10.51
N VAL A 74 7.05 2.10 9.45
CA VAL A 74 7.07 0.64 9.28
C VAL A 74 7.81 -0.03 10.44
N GLY A 75 8.97 0.52 10.82
CA GLY A 75 9.71 0.07 11.99
C GLY A 75 8.86 0.07 13.25
N LEU A 76 8.22 1.21 13.56
CA LEU A 76 7.34 1.36 14.72
C LEU A 76 6.14 0.40 14.69
N VAL A 77 5.46 0.29 13.55
CA VAL A 77 4.31 -0.61 13.36
C VAL A 77 4.73 -2.08 13.54
N SER A 78 5.91 -2.46 13.07
CA SER A 78 6.40 -3.84 13.21
C SER A 78 6.66 -4.26 14.64
N LEU A 79 6.92 -3.32 15.57
CA LEU A 79 7.16 -3.62 16.99
C LEU A 79 5.93 -4.13 17.73
N PHE A 80 4.72 -3.98 17.16
CA PHE A 80 3.48 -4.50 17.71
C PHE A 80 3.25 -5.99 17.40
N PHE A 81 4.17 -6.63 16.67
CA PHE A 81 4.08 -8.04 16.28
C PHE A 81 5.07 -8.91 17.06
N GLU A 82 4.83 -10.22 17.06
CA GLU A 82 5.68 -11.21 17.72
C GLU A 82 7.11 -11.18 17.15
N LYS A 83 8.11 -11.42 18.01
CA LYS A 83 9.54 -11.21 17.70
C LYS A 83 10.02 -11.96 16.46
N ASP A 84 9.49 -13.14 16.22
CA ASP A 84 9.77 -14.00 15.07
C ASP A 84 9.09 -13.51 13.78
N GLU A 85 8.02 -12.72 13.89
CA GLU A 85 7.27 -12.15 12.78
C GLU A 85 7.71 -10.73 12.39
N ILE A 86 8.34 -9.97 13.30
CA ILE A 86 8.74 -8.55 13.12
C ILE A 86 9.39 -8.31 11.75
N ARG A 87 10.39 -9.12 11.40
CA ARG A 87 11.16 -8.92 10.16
C ARG A 87 10.30 -9.09 8.91
N ARG A 88 9.41 -10.08 8.91
CA ARG A 88 8.52 -10.36 7.78
C ARG A 88 7.46 -9.29 7.67
N VAL A 89 6.83 -8.92 8.79
CA VAL A 89 5.86 -7.82 8.81
C VAL A 89 6.49 -6.54 8.31
N ALA A 90 7.66 -6.15 8.83
CA ALA A 90 8.39 -4.97 8.38
C ALA A 90 8.69 -5.02 6.87
N SER A 91 9.15 -6.15 6.33
CA SER A 91 9.46 -6.26 4.89
C SER A 91 8.22 -6.12 4.00
N TYR A 92 7.12 -6.77 4.36
CA TYR A 92 5.89 -6.71 3.56
C TYR A 92 5.20 -5.35 3.69
N THR A 93 5.16 -4.76 4.89
CA THR A 93 4.66 -3.39 5.10
C THR A 93 5.52 -2.37 4.35
N MET A 94 6.85 -2.52 4.33
CA MET A 94 7.72 -1.65 3.53
C MET A 94 7.46 -1.82 2.03
N ALA A 95 7.24 -3.05 1.53
CA ALA A 95 6.90 -3.27 0.13
C ALA A 95 5.60 -2.56 -0.28
N GLY A 96 4.59 -2.58 0.59
CA GLY A 96 3.37 -1.80 0.42
C GLY A 96 3.62 -0.29 0.38
N ALA A 97 4.39 0.23 1.34
CA ALA A 97 4.73 1.65 1.40
C ALA A 97 5.51 2.12 0.17
N ILE A 98 6.45 1.30 -0.32
CA ILE A 98 7.16 1.57 -1.57
C ILE A 98 6.19 1.63 -2.75
N ALA A 99 5.24 0.69 -2.84
CA ALA A 99 4.23 0.71 -3.90
C ALA A 99 3.42 2.02 -3.89
N HIS A 100 3.07 2.52 -2.71
CA HIS A 100 2.41 3.82 -2.56
C HIS A 100 3.29 4.96 -3.08
N LEU A 101 4.53 5.05 -2.62
CA LEU A 101 5.46 6.12 -3.01
C LEU A 101 5.76 6.11 -4.51
N VAL A 102 5.84 4.92 -5.12
CA VAL A 102 6.00 4.78 -6.58
C VAL A 102 4.79 5.34 -7.30
N TRP A 103 3.59 5.01 -6.87
CA TRP A 103 2.36 5.57 -7.43
C TRP A 103 2.33 7.08 -7.32
N ASP A 104 2.66 7.64 -6.15
CA ASP A 104 2.71 9.09 -5.95
C ASP A 104 3.73 9.76 -6.87
N LEU A 105 4.90 9.13 -7.07
CA LEU A 105 5.91 9.64 -7.99
C LEU A 105 5.40 9.68 -9.45
N THR A 106 4.47 8.81 -9.85
CA THR A 106 3.89 8.85 -11.20
C THR A 106 2.90 9.99 -11.42
N LEU A 107 2.41 10.64 -10.35
CA LEU A 107 1.36 11.63 -10.48
C LEU A 107 1.85 12.94 -11.08
N HIS A 108 0.91 13.68 -11.66
CA HIS A 108 1.10 15.07 -12.01
C HIS A 108 1.24 15.92 -10.74
N PRO A 109 2.26 16.77 -10.63
CA PRO A 109 2.44 17.60 -9.44
C PRO A 109 1.26 18.56 -9.31
N TYR A 110 0.60 18.56 -8.16
CA TYR A 110 -0.51 19.46 -7.83
C TYR A 110 -0.12 20.21 -6.56
N GLY A 111 0.55 21.36 -6.72
CA GLY A 111 1.13 22.12 -5.60
C GLY A 111 2.46 21.57 -5.05
N GLY A 112 3.01 20.52 -5.66
CA GLY A 112 4.30 19.91 -5.32
C GLY A 112 4.44 18.48 -5.82
N GLY A 113 5.61 17.88 -5.60
CA GLY A 113 5.91 16.46 -5.85
C GLY A 113 6.39 15.72 -4.59
N THR A 114 6.83 14.47 -4.75
CA THR A 114 7.27 13.61 -3.65
C THR A 114 8.70 13.94 -3.22
N LEU A 115 8.92 14.06 -1.91
CA LEU A 115 10.23 14.28 -1.31
C LEU A 115 11.02 12.95 -1.18
N VAL A 116 11.51 12.45 -2.31
CA VAL A 116 12.19 11.14 -2.39
C VAL A 116 13.51 11.11 -1.61
N LEU A 117 14.29 12.20 -1.66
CA LEU A 117 15.62 12.28 -1.07
C LEU A 117 15.65 12.91 0.33
N PHE A 118 14.49 13.12 0.95
CA PHE A 118 14.42 13.63 2.32
C PHE A 118 15.03 12.62 3.30
N PRO A 119 15.81 13.06 4.32
CA PRO A 119 16.11 14.44 4.72
C PRO A 119 17.36 15.06 4.08
N LEU A 120 18.02 14.38 3.14
CA LEU A 120 19.25 14.88 2.50
C LEU A 120 18.96 16.02 1.51
N SER A 121 17.78 16.00 0.89
CA SER A 121 17.32 17.05 -0.02
C SER A 121 15.83 17.31 0.17
N PHE A 122 15.45 18.58 0.04
CA PHE A 122 14.06 19.05 0.05
C PHE A 122 13.50 19.24 -1.36
N GLN A 123 14.22 18.78 -2.38
CA GLN A 123 13.72 18.77 -3.75
C GLN A 123 12.58 17.77 -3.90
N GLN A 124 11.54 18.20 -4.59
CA GLN A 124 10.35 17.41 -4.88
C GLN A 124 10.44 16.84 -6.29
N TYR A 125 10.06 15.57 -6.44
CA TYR A 125 10.12 14.85 -7.71
C TYR A 125 8.73 14.36 -8.12
N SER A 126 8.46 14.41 -9.41
CA SER A 126 7.21 13.92 -10.02
C SER A 126 7.53 13.53 -11.45
N LEU A 127 6.99 12.40 -11.92
CA LEU A 127 7.14 11.98 -13.32
C LEU A 127 6.05 12.61 -14.20
N GLY A 128 4.94 13.07 -13.63
CA GLY A 128 3.91 13.78 -14.38
C GLY A 128 3.09 12.91 -15.33
N LEU A 129 3.08 11.59 -15.12
CA LEU A 129 2.50 10.63 -16.06
C LEU A 129 0.99 10.54 -15.93
N ILE A 130 0.46 10.67 -14.71
CA ILE A 130 -0.95 10.40 -14.43
C ILE A 130 -1.59 11.56 -13.67
N TRP A 131 -2.71 12.05 -14.18
CA TRP A 131 -3.52 13.04 -13.49
C TRP A 131 -4.24 12.46 -12.29
N SER A 132 -4.41 13.27 -11.25
CA SER A 132 -4.97 12.85 -9.97
C SER A 132 -6.42 12.36 -10.02
N ASP A 133 -7.18 12.77 -11.03
CA ASP A 133 -8.58 12.44 -11.31
C ASP A 133 -8.72 11.34 -12.38
N SER A 134 -7.60 10.79 -12.87
CA SER A 134 -7.60 9.76 -13.88
C SER A 134 -7.99 8.39 -13.32
N ILE A 135 -8.79 7.63 -14.07
CA ILE A 135 -9.08 6.22 -13.79
C ILE A 135 -7.91 5.27 -14.14
N LEU A 136 -6.88 5.78 -14.80
CA LEU A 136 -5.75 4.97 -15.29
C LEU A 136 -5.04 4.15 -14.20
N PRO A 137 -4.71 4.68 -12.99
CA PRO A 137 -4.05 3.88 -11.95
C PRO A 137 -4.86 2.64 -11.57
N LEU A 138 -6.18 2.82 -11.43
CA LEU A 138 -7.10 1.73 -11.10
C LEU A 138 -7.17 0.70 -12.23
N LEU A 139 -7.17 1.10 -13.50
CA LEU A 139 -7.14 0.16 -14.62
C LEU A 139 -5.82 -0.60 -14.70
N LEU A 140 -4.69 0.10 -14.52
CA LEU A 140 -3.35 -0.47 -14.60
C LEU A 140 -3.12 -1.55 -13.54
N ILE A 141 -3.64 -1.39 -12.33
CA ILE A 141 -3.52 -2.41 -11.28
C ILE A 141 -4.73 -3.34 -11.20
N GLY A 142 -5.92 -2.85 -11.51
CA GLY A 142 -7.18 -3.57 -11.41
C GLY A 142 -7.27 -4.72 -12.42
N LEU A 143 -6.75 -4.55 -13.63
CA LEU A 143 -6.70 -5.62 -14.63
C LEU A 143 -5.79 -6.79 -14.16
N PRO A 144 -4.51 -6.57 -13.78
CA PRO A 144 -3.70 -7.61 -13.16
C PRO A 144 -4.35 -8.24 -11.93
N ALA A 145 -4.98 -7.42 -11.07
CA ALA A 145 -5.64 -7.90 -9.87
C ALA A 145 -6.78 -8.88 -10.21
N LEU A 146 -7.62 -8.51 -11.18
CA LEU A 146 -8.73 -9.34 -11.66
C LEU A 146 -8.21 -10.65 -12.27
N LEU A 147 -7.19 -10.58 -13.14
CA LEU A 147 -6.62 -11.76 -13.79
C LEU A 147 -6.04 -12.75 -12.77
N LEU A 148 -5.31 -12.25 -11.77
CA LEU A 148 -4.77 -13.07 -10.70
C LEU A 148 -5.87 -13.65 -9.80
N ALA A 149 -6.93 -12.88 -9.53
CA ALA A 149 -8.07 -13.34 -8.73
C ALA A 149 -8.83 -14.47 -9.46
N VAL A 150 -9.09 -14.30 -10.76
CA VAL A 150 -9.71 -15.33 -11.61
C VAL A 150 -8.82 -16.57 -11.65
N ARG A 151 -7.51 -16.41 -11.89
CA ARG A 151 -6.56 -17.53 -11.87
C ARG A 151 -6.62 -18.28 -10.53
N ARG A 152 -6.62 -17.55 -9.41
CA ARG A 152 -6.67 -18.14 -8.08
C ARG A 152 -7.93 -18.99 -7.90
N VAL A 153 -9.09 -18.48 -8.30
CA VAL A 153 -10.36 -19.24 -8.25
C VAL A 153 -10.33 -20.48 -9.15
N LEU A 154 -9.76 -20.37 -10.35
CA LEU A 154 -9.71 -21.49 -11.31
C LEU A 154 -8.72 -22.59 -10.90
N VAL A 155 -7.57 -22.23 -10.33
CA VAL A 155 -6.49 -23.19 -10.00
C VAL A 155 -6.65 -23.77 -8.59
N GLU A 156 -7.06 -22.94 -7.63
CA GLU A 156 -7.07 -23.30 -6.20
C GLU A 156 -8.50 -23.56 -5.67
N GLY A 157 -9.52 -23.34 -6.51
CA GLY A 157 -10.93 -23.40 -6.12
C GLY A 157 -11.41 -22.10 -5.47
N SER A 158 -12.73 -21.94 -5.35
CA SER A 158 -13.29 -20.74 -4.72
C SER A 158 -13.05 -20.77 -3.20
N PRO A 159 -12.58 -19.66 -2.59
CA PRO A 159 -12.48 -19.57 -1.13
C PRO A 159 -13.85 -19.58 -0.44
N PHE A 160 -14.94 -19.45 -1.22
CA PHE A 160 -16.33 -19.47 -0.75
C PHE A 160 -17.02 -20.83 -0.94
N SER A 161 -16.26 -21.89 -1.26
CA SER A 161 -16.75 -23.26 -1.25
C SER A 161 -17.08 -23.68 0.19
N VAL A 162 -18.25 -23.27 0.67
CA VAL A 162 -18.87 -23.82 1.88
C VAL A 162 -19.04 -25.31 1.62
N SER A 163 -18.22 -26.13 2.29
CA SER A 163 -18.47 -27.56 2.37
C SER A 163 -19.87 -27.74 2.92
N ARG A 164 -20.83 -28.13 2.08
CA ARG A 164 -22.10 -28.71 2.56
C ARG A 164 -21.71 -29.93 3.37
N THR A 165 -21.64 -29.77 4.69
CA THR A 165 -21.60 -30.87 5.62
C THR A 165 -22.87 -31.67 5.36
N ARG A 166 -22.74 -32.78 4.63
CA ARG A 166 -23.73 -33.85 4.64
C ARG A 166 -23.85 -34.29 6.10
N ARG A 167 -24.82 -33.76 6.84
CA ARG A 167 -25.39 -34.46 7.99
C ARG A 167 -26.10 -35.67 7.41
N GLY A 168 -25.36 -36.77 7.33
CA GLY A 168 -25.92 -38.10 7.14
C GLY A 168 -25.96 -38.78 8.49
N LEU A 169 -27.17 -39.24 8.82
CA LEU A 169 -27.58 -40.16 9.89
C LEU A 169 -27.78 -39.52 11.28
#